data_AF-U7DB48-F1
#
_entry.id   AF-U7DB48-F1
#
_cell.length_a   1.000
_cell.length_b   1.000
_cell.length_c   1.000
_cell.angle_alpha   90.00
_cell.angle_beta   90.00
_cell.angle_gamma   90.00
#
_symmetry.space_group_name_H-M   'P 1'
#
loop_
_entity.id
_entity.type
_entity.pdbx_description
1 polymer ?
#
loop_
_entity_poly.entity_id
_entity_poly.type
_entity_poly.pdbx_seq_one_letter_code
_entity_poly.pdbx_strand_id
1 'polypeptide(L)'
;MDWKIFISTFGLIFLAELGDKTQFAIMAATASRRSILPVFLGASLALVLSTLVAIAAGTLLRRFVPDSALQIAAGVLFLIFGAVILLGALRGEPAEEEAFQDTAPALQGGGVVERSVLYLAENLESEILASYEDVRARVDSPEIEELLSQLIEEETSHLSNLSTLSFEGTQHVKDLETHEEKCILEEQKKGTEDGSIAEILQDILQKEHNIYMVYRSLSRKVKIESVRHVMKGLAEEEKRHIVAVEDMISHYKNKEHL
;
A
#
# COMPACT_ATOMS: atom_id res chain seq x y z
N MET A 1 -43.63 1.42 25.55
CA MET A 1 -42.33 1.94 25.10
C MET A 1 -42.20 3.35 25.63
N ASP A 2 -41.22 3.61 26.48
CA ASP A 2 -40.89 4.98 26.90
C ASP A 2 -40.33 5.74 25.69
N TRP A 3 -41.22 6.44 24.99
CA TRP A 3 -40.90 7.20 23.78
C TRP A 3 -39.76 8.20 23.99
N LYS A 4 -39.65 8.72 25.23
CA LYS A 4 -38.56 9.58 25.68
C LYS A 4 -37.20 8.89 25.61
N ILE A 5 -37.10 7.65 26.11
CA ILE A 5 -35.85 6.89 26.12
C ILE A 5 -35.45 6.57 24.68
N PHE A 6 -36.40 6.11 23.85
CA PHE A 6 -36.14 5.81 22.45
C PHE A 6 -35.58 7.02 21.68
N ILE A 7 -36.25 8.18 21.75
CA ILE A 7 -35.78 9.39 21.07
C ILE A 7 -34.43 9.85 21.61
N SER A 8 -34.22 9.79 22.93
CA SER A 8 -32.95 10.24 23.53
C SER A 8 -31.78 9.36 23.12
N THR A 9 -31.93 8.04 23.16
CA THR A 9 -30.89 7.08 22.77
C THR A 9 -30.64 7.11 21.28
N PHE A 10 -31.71 7.15 20.46
CA PHE A 10 -31.59 7.31 19.02
C PHE A 10 -30.86 8.61 18.68
N GLY A 11 -31.28 9.73 19.27
CA GLY A 11 -30.64 11.03 19.04
C GLY A 11 -29.17 11.05 19.44
N LEU A 12 -28.83 10.49 20.61
CA LEU A 12 -27.44 10.41 21.08
C LEU A 12 -26.56 9.58 20.14
N ILE A 13 -27.01 8.36 19.79
CA ILE A 13 -26.25 7.47 18.90
C ILE A 13 -26.19 8.05 17.49
N PHE A 14 -27.32 8.53 16.96
CA PHE A 14 -27.38 9.14 15.65
C PHE A 14 -26.43 10.32 15.52
N LEU A 15 -26.37 11.20 16.53
CA LEU A 15 -25.47 12.35 16.53
C LEU A 15 -24.00 11.96 16.74
N ALA A 16 -23.73 10.91 17.53
CA ALA A 16 -22.38 10.38 17.75
C ALA A 16 -21.83 9.67 16.49
N GLU A 17 -22.70 9.02 15.73
CA GLU A 17 -22.37 8.30 14.50
C GLU A 17 -22.47 9.21 13.25
N LEU A 18 -23.08 10.40 13.37
CA LEU A 18 -23.30 11.31 12.24
C LEU A 18 -21.96 11.80 11.67
N GLY A 19 -21.68 11.43 10.42
CA GLY A 19 -20.42 11.80 9.78
C GLY A 19 -19.24 10.93 10.20
N ASP A 20 -19.49 9.76 10.79
CA ASP A 20 -18.45 8.78 11.05
C ASP A 20 -17.86 8.20 9.75
N LYS A 21 -16.60 7.81 9.84
CA LYS A 21 -15.77 7.14 8.84
C LYS A 21 -16.51 5.97 8.16
N THR A 22 -17.32 5.24 8.93
CA THR A 22 -18.13 4.12 8.42
C THR A 22 -19.25 4.56 7.46
N GLN A 23 -19.90 5.71 7.69
CA GLN A 23 -20.97 6.23 6.82
C GLN A 23 -20.41 6.59 5.44
N PHE A 24 -19.24 7.24 5.40
CA PHE A 24 -18.56 7.54 4.15
C PHE A 24 -18.08 6.28 3.42
N ALA A 25 -17.61 5.25 4.14
CA ALA A 25 -17.25 3.96 3.55
C ALA A 25 -18.47 3.26 2.91
N ILE A 26 -19.64 3.32 3.55
CA ILE A 26 -20.89 2.77 3.03
C ILE A 26 -21.36 3.55 1.79
N MET A 27 -21.26 4.88 1.80
CA MET A 27 -21.57 5.71 0.63
C MET A 27 -20.63 5.40 -0.55
N ALA A 28 -19.33 5.23 -0.30
CA ALA A 28 -18.36 4.84 -1.31
C ALA A 28 -18.62 3.42 -1.88
N ALA A 29 -18.92 2.45 -1.00
CA ALA A 29 -19.30 1.10 -1.42
C ALA A 29 -20.59 1.11 -2.27
N THR A 30 -21.55 1.96 -1.91
CA THR A 30 -22.80 2.16 -2.67
C THR A 30 -22.57 2.81 -4.03
N ALA A 31 -21.55 3.67 -4.18
CA ALA A 31 -21.19 4.27 -5.46
C ALA A 31 -20.54 3.26 -6.42
N SER A 32 -19.76 2.31 -5.90
CA SER A 32 -19.05 1.28 -6.70
C SER A 32 -19.94 0.12 -7.18
N ARG A 33 -20.96 -0.25 -6.41
CA ARG A 33 -21.92 -1.31 -6.76
C ARG A 33 -23.23 -0.64 -7.13
N ARG A 34 -23.72 -0.83 -8.36
CA ARG A 34 -25.00 -0.27 -8.88
C ARG A 34 -26.27 -0.72 -8.12
N SER A 35 -26.14 -1.26 -6.90
CA SER A 35 -27.19 -1.80 -6.04
C SER A 35 -27.14 -1.17 -4.63
N ILE A 36 -28.00 -0.19 -4.41
CA ILE A 36 -28.10 0.58 -3.15
C ILE A 36 -28.68 -0.26 -1.99
N LEU A 37 -29.68 -1.08 -2.29
CA LEU A 37 -30.44 -1.84 -1.29
C LEU A 37 -29.59 -2.89 -0.52
N PRO A 38 -28.76 -3.73 -1.16
CA PRO A 38 -27.96 -4.72 -0.45
C PRO A 38 -26.89 -4.10 0.45
N VAL A 39 -26.27 -3.01 0.01
CA VAL A 39 -25.22 -2.30 0.78
C VAL A 39 -25.84 -1.66 2.02
N PHE A 40 -26.99 -0.99 1.87
CA PHE A 40 -27.72 -0.42 2.99
C PHE A 40 -28.14 -1.47 4.03
N LEU A 41 -28.68 -2.60 3.58
CA LEU A 41 -29.11 -3.69 4.48
C LEU A 41 -27.93 -4.34 5.20
N GLY A 42 -26.82 -4.60 4.49
CA GLY A 42 -25.61 -5.15 5.09
C GLY A 42 -25.01 -4.23 6.14
N ALA A 43 -24.89 -2.94 5.82
CA ALA A 43 -24.39 -1.92 6.75
C ALA A 43 -25.27 -1.75 7.98
N SER A 44 -26.59 -1.66 7.78
CA SER A 44 -27.56 -1.54 8.87
C SER A 44 -27.51 -2.76 9.79
N LEU A 45 -27.41 -3.97 9.23
CA LEU A 45 -27.31 -5.21 10.00
C LEU A 45 -26.00 -5.26 10.79
N ALA A 46 -24.89 -4.88 10.17
CA ALA A 46 -23.58 -4.82 10.83
C ALA A 46 -23.60 -3.86 12.03
N LEU A 47 -24.19 -2.67 11.87
CA LEU A 47 -24.33 -1.69 12.95
C LEU A 47 -25.15 -2.25 14.13
N VAL A 48 -26.29 -2.89 13.84
CA VAL A 48 -27.14 -3.50 14.88
C VAL A 48 -26.39 -4.61 15.60
N LEU A 49 -25.72 -5.50 14.88
CA LEU A 49 -24.97 -6.61 15.48
C LEU A 49 -23.80 -6.12 16.33
N SER A 50 -23.02 -5.16 15.82
CA SER A 50 -21.91 -4.55 16.56
C SER A 50 -22.39 -3.91 17.87
N THR A 51 -23.48 -3.14 17.80
CA THR A 51 -24.08 -2.50 18.98
C THR A 51 -24.59 -3.53 19.98
N LEU A 52 -25.21 -4.62 19.50
CA LEU A 52 -25.70 -5.70 20.36
C LEU A 52 -24.55 -6.37 21.12
N VAL A 53 -23.44 -6.65 20.43
CA VAL A 53 -22.23 -7.24 21.04
C VAL A 53 -21.63 -6.29 22.07
N ALA A 54 -21.51 -5.00 21.75
CA ALA A 54 -21.00 -3.99 22.67
C ALA A 54 -21.84 -3.86 23.95
N ILE A 55 -23.18 -3.82 23.81
CA ILE A 55 -24.09 -3.76 24.95
C ILE A 55 -24.00 -5.04 25.78
N ALA A 56 -23.96 -6.22 25.15
CA ALA A 56 -23.85 -7.49 25.86
C ALA A 56 -22.55 -7.57 26.68
N ALA A 57 -21.42 -7.21 26.07
CA ALA A 57 -20.12 -7.17 26.73
C ALA A 57 -20.10 -6.15 27.88
N GLY A 58 -20.59 -4.93 27.65
CA GLY A 58 -20.66 -3.89 28.68
C GLY A 58 -21.57 -4.27 29.84
N THR A 59 -22.69 -4.93 29.57
CA THR A 59 -23.63 -5.40 30.60
C THR A 59 -23.02 -6.53 31.43
N LEU A 60 -22.27 -7.44 30.80
CA LEU A 60 -21.53 -8.48 31.51
C LEU A 60 -20.45 -7.88 32.40
N LEU A 61 -19.69 -6.91 31.87
CA LEU A 61 -18.61 -6.24 32.60
C LEU A 61 -19.11 -5.49 33.84
N ARG A 62 -20.28 -4.82 33.75
CA ARG A 62 -20.94 -4.16 34.89
C ARG A 62 -21.30 -5.11 36.04
N ARG A 63 -21.40 -6.43 35.81
CA ARG A 63 -21.64 -7.40 36.89
C ARG A 63 -20.40 -7.63 37.76
N PHE A 64 -19.20 -7.38 37.22
CA PHE A 64 -17.93 -7.65 37.89
C PHE A 64 -17.23 -6.38 38.36
N VAL A 65 -17.56 -5.21 37.78
CA VAL A 65 -16.89 -3.94 38.05
C VAL A 65 -17.93 -2.87 38.42
N PRO A 66 -17.73 -2.12 39.53
CA PRO A 66 -18.65 -1.05 39.92
C PRO A 66 -18.68 0.09 38.89
N ASP A 67 -19.85 0.69 38.68
CA ASP A 67 -20.06 1.73 37.66
C ASP A 67 -19.09 2.92 37.80
N SER A 68 -18.74 3.30 39.03
CA SER A 68 -17.79 4.39 39.31
C SER A 68 -16.39 4.10 38.76
N ALA A 69 -15.93 2.85 38.86
CA ALA A 69 -14.63 2.46 38.31
C ALA A 69 -14.65 2.47 36.78
N LEU A 70 -15.76 2.06 36.17
CA LEU A 70 -15.95 2.09 34.71
C LEU A 70 -15.93 3.53 34.17
N GLN A 71 -16.58 4.46 34.85
CA GLN A 71 -16.61 5.87 34.48
C GLN A 71 -15.23 6.53 34.58
N ILE A 72 -14.51 6.27 35.67
CA ILE A 72 -13.15 6.78 35.86
C ILE A 72 -12.22 6.20 34.79
N ALA A 73 -12.30 4.90 34.53
CA ALA A 73 -11.51 4.25 33.49
C ALA A 73 -11.78 4.85 32.10
N ALA A 74 -13.05 5.02 31.72
CA ALA A 74 -13.41 5.64 30.44
C ALA A 74 -12.87 7.07 30.31
N GLY A 75 -12.98 7.89 31.37
CA GLY A 75 -12.43 9.25 31.39
C GLY A 75 -10.90 9.27 31.30
N VAL A 76 -10.21 8.36 31.99
CA VAL A 76 -8.76 8.24 31.92
C VAL A 76 -8.31 7.81 30.51
N LEU A 77 -8.95 6.80 29.91
CA LEU A 77 -8.64 6.41 28.53
C LEU A 77 -8.88 7.56 27.56
N PHE A 78 -9.98 8.30 27.71
CA PHE A 78 -10.27 9.47 26.88
C PHE A 78 -9.17 10.53 26.96
N LEU A 79 -8.67 10.83 28.17
CA LEU A 79 -7.56 11.76 28.35
C LEU A 79 -6.24 11.24 27.77
N ILE A 80 -5.97 9.94 27.91
CA ILE A 80 -4.76 9.31 27.35
C ILE A 80 -4.80 9.40 25.82
N PHE A 81 -5.87 8.96 25.17
CA PHE A 81 -6.00 9.04 23.72
C PHE A 81 -5.95 10.49 23.23
N GLY A 82 -6.66 11.40 23.90
CA GLY A 82 -6.60 12.83 23.60
C GLY A 82 -5.18 13.40 23.70
N ALA A 83 -4.42 13.03 24.74
CA ALA A 83 -3.04 13.46 24.93
C ALA A 83 -2.09 12.83 23.89
N VAL A 84 -2.24 11.55 23.57
CA VAL A 84 -1.46 10.87 22.53
C VAL A 84 -1.68 11.53 21.17
N ILE A 85 -2.94 11.79 20.79
CA ILE A 85 -3.29 12.48 19.54
C ILE A 85 -2.69 13.89 19.52
N LEU A 86 -2.83 14.63 20.63
CA LEU A 86 -2.28 15.99 20.75
C LEU A 86 -0.74 16.00 20.66
N LEU A 87 -0.06 15.07 21.32
CA LEU A 87 1.40 14.95 21.30
C LEU A 87 1.92 14.51 19.93
N GLY A 88 1.25 13.56 19.28
CA GLY A 88 1.55 13.18 17.89
C GLY A 88 1.43 14.37 16.95
N ALA A 89 0.33 15.12 17.06
CA ALA A 89 0.11 16.34 16.29
C ALA A 89 1.20 17.42 16.54
N LEU A 90 1.68 17.56 17.78
CA LEU A 90 2.73 18.52 18.13
C LEU A 90 4.14 18.08 17.71
N ARG A 91 4.42 16.78 17.62
CA ARG A 91 5.72 16.24 17.20
C ARG A 91 5.91 16.20 15.69
N GLY A 92 4.87 16.52 14.92
CA GLY A 92 4.86 16.29 13.49
C GLY A 92 4.94 14.80 13.13
N GLU A 93 4.69 13.92 14.10
CA GLU A 93 4.46 12.50 13.85
C GLU A 93 3.08 12.40 13.20
N PRO A 94 2.96 11.85 11.97
CA PRO A 94 1.64 11.53 11.44
C PRO A 94 1.04 10.53 12.43
N ALA A 95 -0.05 10.95 13.09
CA ALA A 95 -0.74 10.16 14.10
C ALA A 95 -0.83 8.70 13.62
N GLU A 96 -0.16 7.79 14.34
CA GLU A 96 -0.17 6.36 14.02
C GLU A 96 -1.64 5.90 14.02
N GLU A 97 -2.15 5.69 12.80
CA GLU A 97 -3.38 5.02 12.38
C GLU A 97 -4.79 5.67 12.44
N GLU A 98 -5.02 6.89 12.95
CA GLU A 98 -6.42 7.40 13.05
C GLU A 98 -6.73 8.76 12.38
N ALA A 99 -5.80 9.38 11.65
CA ALA A 99 -6.02 10.69 11.04
C ALA A 99 -5.85 10.71 9.50
N PHE A 100 -6.57 9.85 8.78
CA PHE A 100 -6.57 9.86 7.30
C PHE A 100 -7.97 9.90 6.66
N GLN A 101 -9.02 10.25 7.40
CA GLN A 101 -10.39 10.19 6.85
C GLN A 101 -10.99 11.54 6.43
N ASP A 102 -10.35 12.68 6.72
CA ASP A 102 -11.01 13.99 6.58
C ASP A 102 -10.49 14.85 5.40
N THR A 103 -9.87 14.23 4.40
CA THR A 103 -9.57 14.90 3.10
C THR A 103 -10.02 14.08 1.89
N ALA A 104 -11.08 13.28 2.09
CA ALA A 104 -11.74 12.49 1.06
C ALA A 104 -12.54 13.26 -0.04
N PRO A 105 -12.77 14.60 -0.03
CA PRO A 105 -13.53 15.20 -1.15
C PRO A 105 -12.68 15.65 -2.35
N ALA A 106 -11.34 15.57 -2.30
CA ALA A 106 -10.50 16.09 -3.38
C ALA A 106 -9.87 15.03 -4.31
N LEU A 107 -10.10 13.74 -4.07
CA LEU A 107 -9.44 12.64 -4.81
C LEU A 107 -10.41 11.52 -5.22
N GLN A 108 -11.69 11.86 -5.40
CA GLN A 108 -12.68 10.96 -5.98
C GLN A 108 -12.49 10.88 -7.51
N GLY A 109 -11.63 9.94 -7.90
CA GLY A 109 -11.34 9.56 -9.28
C GLY A 109 -10.57 8.24 -9.31
N GLY A 110 -11.01 7.25 -8.54
CA GLY A 110 -10.34 5.97 -8.26
C GLY A 110 -10.31 4.95 -9.41
N GLY A 111 -10.05 5.42 -10.63
CA GLY A 111 -9.81 4.54 -11.78
C GLY A 111 -8.54 4.88 -12.53
N VAL A 112 -8.13 6.15 -12.56
CA VAL A 112 -6.99 6.58 -13.39
C VAL A 112 -5.67 6.50 -12.60
N VAL A 113 -5.62 6.99 -11.37
CA VAL A 113 -4.37 7.06 -10.58
C VAL A 113 -3.86 5.67 -10.16
N GLU A 114 -4.75 4.78 -9.70
CA GLU A 114 -4.40 3.39 -9.38
C GLU A 114 -3.87 2.65 -10.61
N ARG A 115 -4.56 2.81 -11.75
CA ARG A 115 -4.11 2.23 -13.01
C ARG A 115 -2.81 2.82 -13.50
N SER A 116 -2.57 4.12 -13.36
CA SER A 116 -1.30 4.75 -13.73
C SER A 116 -0.14 4.22 -12.90
N VAL A 117 -0.32 4.05 -11.59
CA VAL A 117 0.73 3.53 -10.70
C VAL A 117 1.00 2.04 -10.98
N LEU A 118 -0.04 1.23 -11.14
CA LEU A 118 0.12 -0.19 -11.49
C LEU A 118 0.71 -0.37 -12.90
N TYR A 119 0.33 0.51 -13.85
CA TYR A 119 0.90 0.54 -15.19
C TYR A 119 2.37 0.93 -15.19
N LEU A 120 2.76 1.93 -14.39
CA LEU A 120 4.16 2.30 -14.21
C LEU A 120 4.97 1.11 -13.66
N ALA A 121 4.46 0.43 -12.62
CA ALA A 121 5.11 -0.75 -12.05
C ALA A 121 5.23 -1.88 -13.08
N GLU A 122 4.17 -2.19 -13.83
CA GLU A 122 4.19 -3.21 -14.89
C GLU A 122 5.25 -2.92 -15.96
N ASN A 123 5.38 -1.65 -16.39
CA ASN A 123 6.41 -1.26 -17.35
C ASN A 123 7.83 -1.32 -16.75
N LEU A 124 7.99 -1.00 -15.47
CA LEU A 124 9.28 -1.09 -14.79
C LEU A 124 9.74 -2.55 -14.71
N GLU A 125 8.87 -3.48 -14.27
CA GLU A 125 9.22 -4.91 -14.21
C GLU A 125 9.49 -5.45 -15.62
N SER A 126 8.71 -5.03 -16.62
CA SER A 126 8.94 -5.46 -18.01
C SER A 126 10.27 -4.96 -18.57
N GLU A 127 10.71 -3.76 -18.20
CA GLU A 127 11.96 -3.18 -18.70
C GLU A 127 13.18 -3.81 -18.02
N ILE A 128 13.13 -4.02 -16.70
CA ILE A 128 14.23 -4.66 -15.97
C ILE A 128 14.39 -6.13 -16.39
N LEU A 129 13.27 -6.85 -16.59
CA LEU A 129 13.27 -8.20 -17.12
C LEU A 129 13.94 -8.27 -18.50
N ALA A 130 13.57 -7.37 -19.42
CA ALA A 130 14.18 -7.30 -20.75
C ALA A 130 15.69 -7.00 -20.67
N SER A 131 16.11 -6.12 -19.75
CA SER A 131 17.51 -5.84 -19.50
C SER A 131 18.27 -7.08 -19.01
N TYR A 132 17.68 -7.90 -18.14
CA TYR A 132 18.33 -9.11 -17.63
C TYR A 132 18.45 -10.19 -18.69
N GLU A 133 17.43 -10.37 -19.53
CA GLU A 133 17.51 -11.30 -20.66
C GLU A 133 18.59 -10.89 -21.67
N ASP A 134 18.72 -9.60 -21.96
CA ASP A 134 19.73 -9.05 -22.85
C ASP A 134 21.15 -9.24 -22.30
N VAL A 135 21.37 -8.95 -21.01
CA VAL A 135 22.66 -9.20 -20.35
C VAL A 135 22.98 -10.70 -20.35
N ARG A 136 22.02 -11.56 -20.00
CA ARG A 136 22.20 -13.02 -20.00
C ARG A 136 22.58 -13.57 -21.37
N ALA A 137 22.06 -12.99 -22.45
CA ALA A 137 22.38 -13.41 -23.81
C ALA A 137 23.82 -13.08 -24.26
N ARG A 138 24.48 -12.13 -23.59
CA ARG A 138 25.83 -11.65 -23.95
C ARG A 138 26.94 -12.12 -23.02
N VAL A 139 26.62 -12.42 -21.76
CA VAL A 139 27.61 -12.77 -20.74
C VAL A 139 27.88 -14.27 -20.71
N ASP A 140 29.15 -14.66 -20.90
CA ASP A 140 29.63 -16.04 -20.78
C ASP A 140 30.28 -16.27 -19.41
N SER A 141 29.45 -16.27 -18.35
CA SER A 141 29.87 -16.58 -16.98
C SER A 141 28.79 -17.39 -16.26
N PRO A 142 29.10 -18.61 -15.78
CA PRO A 142 28.11 -19.46 -15.14
C PRO A 142 27.60 -18.86 -13.81
N GLU A 143 28.45 -18.14 -13.08
CA GLU A 143 28.03 -17.48 -11.83
C GLU A 143 27.05 -16.33 -12.08
N ILE A 144 27.24 -15.56 -13.16
CA ILE A 144 26.34 -14.46 -13.52
C ILE A 144 25.05 -15.01 -14.13
N GLU A 145 25.14 -16.09 -14.91
CA GLU A 145 23.97 -16.79 -15.45
C GLU A 145 23.05 -17.32 -14.34
N GLU A 146 23.61 -17.84 -13.25
CA GLU A 146 22.84 -18.29 -12.09
C GLU A 146 22.13 -17.13 -11.39
N LEU A 147 22.83 -16.02 -11.11
CA LEU A 147 22.24 -14.81 -10.53
C LEU A 147 21.11 -14.26 -11.41
N LEU A 148 21.36 -14.08 -12.71
CA LEU A 148 20.38 -13.56 -13.64
C LEU A 148 19.17 -14.50 -13.77
N SER A 149 19.37 -15.82 -13.69
CA SER A 149 18.25 -16.76 -13.73
C SER A 149 17.32 -16.62 -12.52
N GLN A 150 17.88 -16.38 -11.33
CA GLN A 150 17.09 -16.12 -10.12
C GLN A 150 16.33 -14.79 -10.22
N LEU A 151 17.02 -13.71 -10.61
CA LEU A 151 16.40 -12.39 -10.76
C LEU A 151 15.27 -12.43 -11.81
N ILE A 152 15.50 -13.07 -12.97
CA ILE A 152 14.50 -13.21 -14.03
C ILE A 152 13.27 -13.99 -13.54
N GLU A 153 13.45 -15.05 -12.75
CA GLU A 153 12.32 -15.82 -12.20
C GLU A 153 11.48 -14.97 -11.23
N GLU A 154 12.13 -14.21 -10.34
CA GLU A 154 11.45 -13.32 -9.40
C GLU A 154 10.72 -12.18 -10.14
N GLU A 155 11.38 -11.51 -11.10
CA GLU A 155 10.76 -10.43 -11.89
C GLU A 155 9.59 -10.90 -12.75
N THR A 156 9.69 -12.11 -13.31
CA THR A 156 8.56 -12.73 -14.04
C THR A 156 7.36 -12.95 -13.10
N SER A 157 7.62 -13.31 -11.84
CA SER A 157 6.60 -13.46 -10.81
C SER A 157 5.97 -12.11 -10.43
N HIS A 158 6.77 -11.06 -10.24
CA HIS A 158 6.29 -9.70 -9.99
C HIS A 158 5.35 -9.22 -11.11
N LEU A 159 5.80 -9.35 -12.36
CA LEU A 159 5.02 -8.96 -13.55
C LEU A 159 3.72 -9.76 -13.68
N SER A 160 3.77 -11.07 -13.42
CA SER A 160 2.56 -11.91 -13.42
C SER A 160 1.58 -11.46 -12.35
N ASN A 161 2.04 -11.17 -11.14
CA ASN A 161 1.19 -10.70 -10.05
C ASN A 161 0.60 -9.32 -10.36
N LEU A 162 1.39 -8.37 -10.85
CA LEU A 162 0.93 -7.03 -11.24
C LEU A 162 -0.10 -7.06 -12.37
N SER A 163 0.13 -7.87 -13.41
CA SER A 163 -0.82 -8.00 -14.52
C SER A 163 -2.18 -8.58 -14.08
N THR A 164 -2.22 -9.43 -13.05
CA THR A 164 -3.49 -9.88 -12.46
C THR A 164 -4.25 -8.78 -11.71
N LEU A 165 -3.53 -7.82 -11.14
CA LEU A 165 -4.10 -6.65 -10.45
C LEU A 165 -4.53 -5.54 -11.44
N SER A 166 -4.00 -5.55 -12.66
CA SER A 166 -4.18 -4.52 -13.70
C SER A 166 -5.47 -4.69 -14.56
N PHE A 167 -6.37 -5.64 -14.27
CA PHE A 167 -7.39 -6.19 -15.20
C PHE A 167 -8.36 -5.19 -15.91
N GLU A 168 -8.54 -5.43 -17.23
CA GLU A 168 -9.48 -4.88 -18.23
C GLU A 168 -9.73 -3.36 -18.24
N GLY A 169 -8.85 -2.60 -18.90
CA GLY A 169 -9.16 -1.23 -19.31
C GLY A 169 -7.97 -0.28 -19.55
N THR A 170 -6.73 -0.77 -19.55
CA THR A 170 -5.51 0.05 -19.68
C THR A 170 -5.23 0.58 -21.09
N GLN A 171 -6.00 0.16 -22.11
CA GLN A 171 -5.86 0.77 -23.46
C GLN A 171 -6.09 2.28 -23.47
N HIS A 172 -6.86 2.83 -22.52
CA HIS A 172 -7.13 4.26 -22.45
C HIS A 172 -6.11 5.06 -21.63
N VAL A 173 -5.12 4.41 -20.99
CA VAL A 173 -4.09 5.06 -20.15
C VAL A 173 -2.75 5.23 -20.88
N LYS A 174 -2.56 4.54 -22.02
CA LYS A 174 -1.39 4.75 -22.91
C LYS A 174 -1.19 6.22 -23.34
N ASP A 175 -2.27 7.00 -23.37
CA ASP A 175 -2.23 8.41 -23.77
C ASP A 175 -1.99 9.39 -22.59
N LEU A 176 -1.87 8.87 -21.36
CA LEU A 176 -1.75 9.64 -20.12
C LEU A 176 -0.39 9.47 -19.42
N GLU A 177 0.61 8.93 -20.11
CA GLU A 177 1.99 8.90 -19.61
C GLU A 177 2.46 10.32 -19.28
N THR A 178 2.69 10.57 -18.00
CA THR A 178 3.20 11.84 -17.52
C THR A 178 4.68 11.98 -17.91
N HIS A 179 5.14 13.23 -18.00
CA HIS A 179 6.54 13.50 -18.35
C HIS A 179 7.54 12.92 -17.32
N GLU A 180 7.11 12.75 -16.06
CA GLU A 180 7.90 12.09 -15.02
C GLU A 180 8.01 10.57 -15.25
N GLU A 181 6.91 9.89 -15.58
CA GLU A 181 6.91 8.45 -15.89
C GLU A 181 7.83 8.12 -17.07
N LYS A 182 7.77 8.91 -18.15
CA LYS A 182 8.69 8.75 -19.28
C LYS A 182 10.16 8.92 -18.89
N CYS A 183 10.46 9.89 -18.02
CA CYS A 183 11.83 10.13 -17.58
C CYS A 183 12.37 8.95 -16.74
N ILE A 184 11.52 8.33 -15.92
CA ILE A 184 11.89 7.17 -15.11
C ILE A 184 12.15 5.94 -16.02
N LEU A 185 11.26 5.69 -16.99
CA LEU A 185 11.38 4.57 -17.93
C LEU A 185 12.58 4.73 -18.88
N GLU A 186 12.84 5.94 -19.40
CA GLU A 186 14.01 6.24 -20.22
C GLU A 186 15.33 6.04 -19.46
N GLU A 187 15.34 6.31 -18.15
CA GLU A 187 16.53 6.07 -17.34
C GLU A 187 16.79 4.58 -17.11
N GLN A 188 15.76 3.74 -17.01
CA GLN A 188 15.93 2.28 -16.91
C GLN A 188 16.41 1.65 -18.22
N LYS A 189 16.09 2.26 -19.36
CA LYS A 189 16.55 1.85 -20.69
C LYS A 189 18.03 2.08 -20.95
N LYS A 190 18.66 2.99 -20.20
CA LYS A 190 20.11 3.19 -20.32
C LYS A 190 20.81 2.00 -19.67
N GLY A 191 21.29 1.09 -20.50
CA GLY A 191 22.13 -0.02 -20.09
C GLY A 191 23.54 0.10 -20.65
N THR A 192 24.49 -0.49 -19.93
CA THR A 192 25.84 -0.71 -20.42
C THR A 192 25.82 -1.82 -21.49
N GLU A 193 25.90 -1.43 -22.78
CA GLU A 193 25.83 -2.37 -23.92
C GLU A 193 27.09 -3.27 -24.04
N ASP A 194 28.26 -2.70 -23.70
CA ASP A 194 29.56 -3.38 -23.67
C ASP A 194 30.30 -2.93 -22.41
N GLY A 195 30.65 -3.87 -21.53
CA GLY A 195 31.33 -3.59 -20.27
C GLY A 195 31.97 -4.82 -19.65
N SER A 196 32.95 -4.60 -18.78
CA SER A 196 33.49 -5.62 -17.89
C SER A 196 32.41 -6.20 -16.98
N ILE A 197 32.63 -7.40 -16.44
CA ILE A 197 31.71 -8.02 -15.46
C ILE A 197 31.38 -7.06 -14.30
N ALA A 198 32.37 -6.31 -13.83
CA ALA A 198 32.18 -5.33 -12.77
C ALA A 198 31.23 -4.19 -13.20
N GLU A 199 31.38 -3.67 -14.42
CA GLU A 199 30.48 -2.64 -14.95
C GLU A 199 29.06 -3.16 -15.14
N ILE A 200 28.90 -4.40 -15.64
CA ILE A 200 27.59 -5.05 -15.78
C ILE A 200 26.90 -5.22 -14.43
N LEU A 201 27.62 -5.72 -13.41
CA LEU A 201 27.03 -5.88 -12.08
C LEU A 201 26.69 -4.53 -11.41
N GLN A 202 27.48 -3.48 -11.67
CA GLN A 202 27.16 -2.13 -11.19
C GLN A 202 25.94 -1.54 -11.90
N ASP A 203 25.77 -1.81 -13.20
CA ASP A 203 24.59 -1.43 -13.98
C ASP A 203 23.33 -2.09 -13.42
N ILE A 204 23.38 -3.40 -13.17
CA ILE A 204 22.30 -4.17 -12.53
C ILE A 204 21.99 -3.58 -11.14
N LEU A 205 23.01 -3.42 -10.29
CA LEU A 205 22.83 -2.86 -8.94
C LEU A 205 22.17 -1.47 -8.97
N GLN A 206 22.55 -0.63 -9.93
CA GLN A 206 21.99 0.71 -10.06
C GLN A 206 20.52 0.67 -10.49
N LYS A 207 20.14 -0.22 -11.42
CA LYS A 207 18.75 -0.41 -11.87
C LYS A 207 17.87 -0.89 -10.71
N GLU A 208 18.32 -1.90 -9.98
CA GLU A 208 17.69 -2.40 -8.76
C GLU A 208 17.46 -1.29 -7.72
N HIS A 209 18.50 -0.48 -7.46
CA HIS A 209 18.38 0.67 -6.56
C HIS A 209 17.36 1.71 -7.05
N ASN A 210 17.29 1.94 -8.36
CA ASN A 210 16.36 2.91 -8.93
C ASN A 210 14.91 2.45 -8.75
N ILE A 211 14.61 1.20 -9.10
CA ILE A 211 13.25 0.62 -8.96
C ILE A 211 12.86 0.57 -7.49
N TYR A 212 13.75 0.10 -6.61
CA TYR A 212 13.56 0.15 -5.16
C TYR A 212 13.14 1.55 -4.67
N MET A 213 13.85 2.59 -5.10
CA MET A 213 13.57 3.97 -4.70
C MET A 213 12.22 4.47 -5.23
N VAL A 214 11.85 4.08 -6.45
CA VAL A 214 10.54 4.37 -7.04
C VAL A 214 9.44 3.70 -6.22
N TYR A 215 9.49 2.39 -5.99
CA TYR A 215 8.49 1.67 -5.19
C TYR A 215 8.43 2.14 -3.75
N ARG A 216 9.58 2.42 -3.13
CA ARG A 216 9.62 2.98 -1.78
C ARG A 216 8.99 4.37 -1.71
N SER A 217 9.23 5.23 -2.71
CA SER A 217 8.60 6.55 -2.84
C SER A 217 7.08 6.41 -3.05
N LEU A 218 6.64 5.54 -3.95
CA LEU A 218 5.22 5.28 -4.22
C LEU A 218 4.52 4.72 -3.00
N SER A 219 5.12 3.78 -2.27
CA SER A 219 4.58 3.23 -1.01
C SER A 219 4.38 4.28 0.10
N ARG A 220 5.02 5.46 0.01
CA ARG A 220 4.87 6.56 0.97
C ARG A 220 3.91 7.63 0.47
N LYS A 221 3.87 7.87 -0.85
CA LYS A 221 3.08 8.96 -1.47
C LYS A 221 1.68 8.51 -1.89
N VAL A 222 1.50 7.24 -2.24
CA VAL A 222 0.21 6.71 -2.70
C VAL A 222 -0.76 6.58 -1.51
N LYS A 223 -1.92 7.20 -1.69
CA LYS A 223 -3.00 7.25 -0.70
C LYS A 223 -3.88 6.01 -0.70
N ILE A 224 -3.87 5.24 -1.78
CA ILE A 224 -4.68 4.04 -1.96
C ILE A 224 -3.99 2.88 -1.23
N GLU A 225 -4.65 2.31 -0.23
CA GLU A 225 -4.05 1.30 0.67
C GLU A 225 -3.65 0.01 -0.05
N SER A 226 -4.47 -0.46 -1.00
CA SER A 226 -4.17 -1.64 -1.82
C SER A 226 -2.87 -1.45 -2.61
N VAL A 227 -2.80 -0.36 -3.38
CA VAL A 227 -1.62 -0.01 -4.18
C VAL A 227 -0.41 0.23 -3.28
N ARG A 228 -0.59 0.90 -2.14
CA ARG A 228 0.49 1.12 -1.18
C ARG A 228 1.09 -0.19 -0.68
N HIS A 229 0.24 -1.15 -0.32
CA HIS A 229 0.68 -2.45 0.17
C HIS A 229 1.45 -3.22 -0.91
N VAL A 230 0.97 -3.20 -2.16
CA VAL A 230 1.67 -3.80 -3.31
C VAL A 230 3.03 -3.14 -3.53
N MET A 231 3.11 -1.81 -3.60
CA MET A 231 4.37 -1.08 -3.78
C MET A 231 5.35 -1.31 -2.62
N LYS A 232 4.83 -1.46 -1.39
CA LYS A 232 5.68 -1.79 -0.23
C LYS A 232 6.22 -3.22 -0.32
N GLY A 233 5.40 -4.17 -0.78
CA GLY A 233 5.81 -5.55 -1.03
C GLY A 233 6.96 -5.59 -2.01
N LEU A 234 6.75 -5.07 -3.23
CA LEU A 234 7.75 -4.99 -4.30
C LEU A 234 9.04 -4.31 -3.82
N ALA A 235 8.95 -3.16 -3.13
CA ALA A 235 10.15 -2.50 -2.59
C ALA A 235 10.97 -3.37 -1.61
N GLU A 236 10.36 -4.31 -0.88
CA GLU A 236 11.11 -5.24 -0.04
C GLU A 236 11.63 -6.46 -0.84
N GLU A 237 11.13 -6.71 -2.04
CA GLU A 237 11.66 -7.72 -2.99
C GLU A 237 12.90 -7.18 -3.70
N GLU A 238 12.82 -6.01 -4.34
CA GLU A 238 13.98 -5.32 -4.95
C GLU A 238 15.14 -5.16 -3.96
N LYS A 239 14.82 -4.89 -2.69
CA LYS A 239 15.84 -4.77 -1.65
C LYS A 239 16.63 -6.06 -1.45
N ARG A 240 16.03 -7.24 -1.66
CA ARG A 240 16.73 -8.52 -1.60
C ARG A 240 17.60 -8.72 -2.83
N HIS A 241 17.15 -8.29 -4.00
CA HIS A 241 17.94 -8.34 -5.24
C HIS A 241 19.19 -7.47 -5.14
N ILE A 242 19.06 -6.25 -4.64
CA ILE A 242 20.20 -5.36 -4.33
C ILE A 242 21.27 -6.11 -3.53
N VAL A 243 20.87 -6.79 -2.44
CA VAL A 243 21.80 -7.54 -1.59
C VAL A 243 22.45 -8.70 -2.34
N ALA A 244 21.68 -9.45 -3.15
CA ALA A 244 22.21 -10.56 -3.95
C ALA A 244 23.26 -10.08 -4.97
N VAL A 245 23.03 -8.92 -5.60
CA VAL A 245 23.96 -8.32 -6.55
C VAL A 245 25.20 -7.75 -5.84
N GLU A 246 25.04 -7.11 -4.68
CA GLU A 246 26.16 -6.63 -3.83
C GLU A 246 27.08 -7.79 -3.39
N ASP A 247 26.49 -8.94 -3.03
CA ASP A 247 27.22 -10.14 -2.68
C ASP A 247 28.02 -10.68 -3.89
N MET A 248 27.42 -10.68 -5.09
CA MET A 248 28.12 -11.08 -6.32
C MET A 248 29.27 -10.14 -6.67
N ILE A 249 29.07 -8.82 -6.56
CA ILE A 249 30.13 -7.82 -6.77
C ILE A 249 31.29 -8.07 -5.80
N SER A 250 30.96 -8.31 -4.53
CA SER A 250 31.95 -8.60 -3.49
C SER A 250 32.72 -9.89 -3.78
N HIS A 251 32.05 -10.92 -4.29
CA HIS A 251 32.67 -12.16 -4.73
C HIS A 251 33.72 -11.93 -5.83
N TYR A 252 33.36 -11.19 -6.89
CA TYR A 252 34.27 -10.90 -8.00
C TYR A 252 35.45 -10.02 -7.60
N LYS A 253 35.21 -8.99 -6.78
CA LYS A 253 36.27 -8.12 -6.25
C LYS A 253 37.32 -8.90 -5.45
N ASN A 254 36.89 -9.93 -4.71
CA ASN A 254 37.78 -10.79 -3.95
C ASN A 254 38.55 -11.79 -4.84
N LYS A 255 37.97 -12.21 -5.97
CA LYS A 255 38.59 -13.11 -6.97
C LYS A 255 39.67 -12.41 -7.79
N GLU A 256 39.49 -11.13 -8.15
CA GLU A 256 40.47 -10.33 -8.91
C GLU A 256 41.68 -9.85 -8.09
N HIS A 257 41.70 -10.11 -6.78
CA HIS A 257 42.80 -9.76 -5.86
C HIS A 257 43.71 -10.95 -5.48
N LEU A 258 43.90 -11.93 -6.37
CA LEU A 258 44.90 -13.02 -6.24
C LEU A 258 45.86 -13.07 -7.43
#